data_AF-A0A964LCG2-F1
#
_entry.id   AF-A0A964LCG2-F1
#
_cell.length_a   1.000
_cell.length_b   1.000
_cell.length_c   1.000
_cell.angle_alpha   90.00
_cell.angle_beta   90.00
_cell.angle_gamma   90.00
#
_symmetry.space_group_name_H-M   'P 1'
#
loop_
_entity.id
_entity.type
_entity.pdbx_description
1 polymer ?
#
loop_
_entity_poly.entity_id
_entity_poly.type
_entity_poly.pdbx_seq_one_letter_code
_entity_poly.pdbx_strand_id
1 'polypeptide(L)'
;MKNTLVIAFVLFIIHPPLHAQKPAPQPIELIGKATDFYYTRNWNSYYWREDFSFLLKDEKTGKTWRILSREPTPAYDWRMGTTFTGLKPDWTKQPRVKIVGVTGVDRLPAEFYKLKLDEPNIATAHLVWLPSPPGRGAGGEGERQKVDWKLYNLNNWFHKWSDQADPVIYSHYADKPAPYDIFGFINGQAAPFSKKSQMLIEKNKGARMFHGVIRTAKAQKFGYEIELLHLVGPDKGGNGVVFFGDPKTIPLLDRKK
;
A
#
# COMPACT_ATOMS: atom_id res chain seq x y z
N MET A 1 -22.16 74.99 -13.91
CA MET A 1 -22.71 73.61 -13.82
C MET A 1 -21.54 72.67 -13.54
N LYS A 2 -21.59 71.92 -12.44
CA LYS A 2 -20.47 71.11 -11.93
C LYS A 2 -20.46 69.74 -12.62
N ASN A 3 -19.35 69.38 -13.26
CA ASN A 3 -19.12 68.04 -13.81
C ASN A 3 -18.47 67.17 -12.72
N THR A 4 -19.18 66.14 -12.26
CA THR A 4 -18.65 65.15 -11.33
C THR A 4 -18.26 63.90 -12.11
N LEU A 5 -16.94 63.67 -12.21
CA LEU A 5 -16.35 62.46 -12.77
C LEU A 5 -16.40 61.36 -11.70
N VAL A 6 -17.16 60.29 -11.93
CA VAL A 6 -17.16 59.10 -11.08
C VAL A 6 -16.17 58.10 -11.67
N ILE A 7 -15.04 57.90 -10.97
CA ILE A 7 -14.06 56.85 -11.28
C ILE A 7 -14.53 55.57 -10.57
N ALA A 8 -14.95 54.57 -11.33
CA ALA A 8 -15.26 53.25 -10.81
C ALA A 8 -13.97 52.43 -10.66
N PHE A 9 -13.55 52.19 -9.41
CA PHE A 9 -12.49 51.25 -9.08
C PHE A 9 -13.03 49.82 -9.23
N VAL A 10 -12.60 49.10 -10.28
CA VAL A 10 -12.80 47.66 -10.40
C VAL A 10 -11.74 46.97 -9.54
N LEU A 11 -12.12 46.53 -8.34
CA LEU A 11 -11.32 45.61 -7.54
C LEU A 11 -11.32 44.23 -8.22
N PHE A 12 -10.19 43.88 -8.84
CA PHE A 12 -9.89 42.48 -9.17
C PHE A 12 -9.67 41.72 -7.86
N ILE A 13 -10.68 40.95 -7.44
CA ILE A 13 -10.54 39.95 -6.38
C ILE A 13 -9.69 38.82 -6.98
N ILE A 14 -8.38 38.89 -6.73
CA ILE A 14 -7.45 37.78 -6.96
C ILE A 14 -7.88 36.68 -5.99
N HIS A 15 -8.66 35.72 -6.48
CA HIS A 15 -8.95 34.52 -5.72
C HIS A 15 -7.62 33.78 -5.54
N PRO A 16 -7.18 33.47 -4.31
CA PRO A 16 -6.05 32.57 -4.14
C PRO A 16 -6.36 31.26 -4.86
N PRO A 17 -5.38 30.64 -5.53
CA PRO A 17 -5.63 29.40 -6.24
C PRO A 17 -6.26 28.39 -5.30
N LEU A 18 -7.37 27.77 -5.74
CA LEU A 18 -7.88 26.54 -5.16
C LEU A 18 -6.70 25.65 -4.83
N HIS A 19 -6.67 25.12 -3.60
CA HIS A 19 -5.60 24.26 -3.09
C HIS A 19 -5.06 23.38 -4.22
N ALA A 20 -3.78 23.59 -4.58
CA ALA A 20 -3.13 22.79 -5.61
C ALA A 20 -3.37 21.32 -5.26
N GLN A 21 -4.19 20.63 -6.06
CA GLN A 21 -4.48 19.22 -5.84
C GLN A 21 -3.14 18.51 -5.81
N LYS A 22 -2.85 17.80 -4.72
CA LYS A 22 -1.65 16.97 -4.65
C LYS A 22 -1.64 16.07 -5.90
N PRO A 23 -0.51 15.95 -6.62
CA PRO A 23 -0.46 15.14 -7.82
C PRO A 23 -0.89 13.70 -7.49
N ALA A 24 -1.64 13.08 -8.40
CA ALA A 24 -2.12 11.72 -8.21
C ALA A 24 -0.93 10.76 -8.02
N PRO A 25 -1.01 9.78 -7.11
CA PRO A 25 0.06 8.82 -6.88
C PRO A 25 0.47 8.10 -8.17
N GLN A 26 1.78 7.97 -8.38
CA GLN A 26 2.38 7.30 -9.54
C GLN A 26 2.99 5.97 -9.11
N PRO A 27 2.94 4.91 -9.94
CA PRO A 27 3.62 3.68 -9.61
C PRO A 27 5.14 3.89 -9.60
N ILE A 28 5.82 3.22 -8.68
CA ILE A 28 7.28 3.14 -8.66
C ILE A 28 7.76 1.69 -8.56
N GLU A 29 8.82 1.41 -9.31
CA GLU A 29 9.63 0.21 -9.17
C GLU A 29 11.09 0.64 -9.00
N LEU A 30 11.64 0.42 -7.81
CA LEU A 30 12.98 0.89 -7.44
C LEU A 30 13.85 -0.28 -7.03
N ILE A 31 15.14 -0.21 -7.36
CA ILE A 31 16.15 -1.12 -6.85
C ILE A 31 17.32 -0.27 -6.37
N GLY A 32 17.80 -0.52 -5.16
CA GLY A 32 18.89 0.26 -4.60
C GLY A 32 19.34 -0.20 -3.23
N LYS A 33 20.35 0.47 -2.68
CA LYS A 33 20.78 0.27 -1.29
C LYS A 33 19.88 1.01 -0.34
N ALA A 34 19.43 0.34 0.70
CA ALA A 34 18.69 0.93 1.80
C ALA A 34 19.65 1.51 2.85
N THR A 35 19.45 2.75 3.27
CA THR A 35 20.16 3.39 4.39
C THR A 35 19.16 3.97 5.39
N ASP A 36 19.63 4.35 6.57
CA ASP A 36 18.82 5.07 7.57
C ASP A 36 17.52 4.33 7.91
N PHE A 37 17.64 3.00 8.04
CA PHE A 37 16.51 2.14 8.37
C PHE A 37 16.01 2.46 9.78
N TYR A 38 14.74 2.80 9.84
CA TYR A 38 13.99 3.06 11.05
C TYR A 38 12.83 2.07 11.10
N TYR A 39 12.72 1.31 12.18
CA TYR A 39 11.58 0.45 12.46
C TYR A 39 10.95 0.89 13.77
N THR A 40 9.63 0.87 13.80
CA THR A 40 8.86 1.12 15.01
C THR A 40 7.83 0.04 15.21
N ARG A 41 7.72 -0.38 16.46
CA ARG A 41 6.65 -1.24 16.95
C ARG A 41 6.13 -0.64 18.24
N ASN A 42 4.87 -0.20 18.23
CA ASN A 42 4.27 0.40 19.42
C ASN A 42 2.79 0.02 19.54
N TRP A 43 2.28 0.17 20.74
CA TRP A 43 0.86 -0.03 21.02
C TRP A 43 0.06 1.16 20.45
N ASN A 44 -0.98 0.87 19.66
CA ASN A 44 -1.94 1.85 19.16
C ASN A 44 -3.34 1.46 19.63
N SER A 45 -3.82 2.12 20.68
CA SER A 45 -5.15 1.94 21.30
C SER A 45 -5.44 0.50 21.78
N TYR A 46 -5.62 -0.44 20.85
CA TYR A 46 -6.01 -1.84 21.09
C TYR A 46 -5.24 -2.88 20.25
N TYR A 47 -4.19 -2.49 19.51
CA TYR A 47 -3.33 -3.42 18.76
C TYR A 47 -1.88 -2.94 18.67
N TRP A 48 -0.95 -3.87 18.43
CA TRP A 48 0.43 -3.53 18.07
C TRP A 48 0.51 -3.11 16.60
N ARG A 49 0.96 -1.89 16.34
CA ARG A 49 1.32 -1.42 14.99
C ARG A 49 2.81 -1.62 14.75
N GLU A 50 3.14 -1.94 13.51
CA GLU A 50 4.51 -2.12 13.04
C GLU A 50 4.68 -1.35 11.74
N ASP A 51 5.77 -0.62 11.64
CA ASP A 51 6.09 0.22 10.52
C ASP A 51 7.61 0.34 10.34
N PHE A 52 8.03 0.66 9.13
CA PHE A 52 9.41 1.05 8.84
C PHE A 52 9.50 2.21 7.86
N SER A 53 10.66 2.85 7.88
CA SER A 53 11.12 3.83 6.91
C SER A 53 12.58 3.57 6.60
N PHE A 54 13.02 3.87 5.38
CA PHE A 54 14.43 3.95 5.03
C PHE A 54 14.64 4.89 3.85
N LEU A 55 15.88 5.30 3.62
CA LEU A 55 16.29 5.95 2.38
C LEU A 55 16.75 4.91 1.38
N LEU A 56 16.37 5.08 0.12
CA LEU A 56 16.80 4.24 -0.99
C LEU A 56 17.46 5.12 -2.05
N LYS A 57 18.72 4.83 -2.38
CA LYS A 57 19.36 5.42 -3.56
C LYS A 57 19.10 4.53 -4.77
N ASP A 58 18.23 4.99 -5.68
CA ASP A 58 17.82 4.22 -6.85
C ASP A 58 19.00 4.03 -7.81
N GLU A 59 19.29 2.78 -8.16
CA GLU A 59 20.38 2.40 -9.06
C GLU A 59 20.18 2.97 -10.47
N LYS A 60 18.93 3.12 -10.91
CA LYS A 60 18.63 3.59 -12.27
C LYS A 60 18.80 5.10 -12.42
N THR A 61 18.28 5.87 -11.48
CA THR A 61 18.22 7.35 -11.59
C THR A 61 19.22 8.07 -10.69
N GLY A 62 19.83 7.38 -9.74
CA GLY A 62 20.67 7.98 -8.70
C GLY A 62 19.92 8.81 -7.66
N LYS A 63 18.59 8.97 -7.80
CA LYS A 63 17.76 9.73 -6.87
C LYS A 63 17.64 9.00 -5.53
N THR A 64 17.61 9.78 -4.46
CA THR A 64 17.29 9.27 -3.12
C THR A 64 15.79 9.40 -2.86
N TRP A 65 15.21 8.30 -2.39
CA TRP A 65 13.80 8.15 -2.05
C TRP A 65 13.63 7.83 -0.58
N ARG A 66 12.73 8.53 0.10
CA ARG A 66 12.21 8.10 1.39
C ARG A 66 11.11 7.07 1.16
N ILE A 67 11.37 5.84 1.58
CA ILE A 67 10.44 4.72 1.47
C ILE A 67 9.76 4.51 2.81
N LEU A 68 8.44 4.53 2.81
CA LEU A 68 7.60 4.33 4.00
C LEU A 68 6.79 3.03 3.86
N SER A 69 6.65 2.27 4.94
CA SER A 69 5.57 1.28 5.03
C SER A 69 4.23 1.93 5.36
N ARG A 70 3.19 1.12 5.24
CA ARG A 70 1.86 1.42 5.78
C ARG A 70 1.63 0.59 7.04
N GLU A 71 1.00 1.18 8.06
CA GLU A 71 0.64 0.39 9.24
C GLU A 71 -0.45 -0.63 8.91
N PRO A 72 -0.53 -1.73 9.66
CA PRO A 72 -1.71 -2.60 9.61
C PRO A 72 -2.98 -1.77 9.80
N THR A 73 -3.95 -1.97 8.91
CA THR A 73 -5.29 -1.41 9.04
C THR A 73 -6.12 -2.33 9.92
N PRO A 74 -6.41 -1.96 11.18
CA PRO A 74 -7.26 -2.78 12.01
C PRO A 74 -8.69 -2.74 11.48
N ALA A 75 -9.35 -3.89 11.46
CA ALA A 75 -10.77 -3.99 11.20
C ALA A 75 -11.37 -4.95 12.22
N TYR A 76 -12.04 -4.39 13.23
CA TYR A 76 -12.50 -5.14 14.40
C TYR A 76 -11.33 -5.86 15.07
N ASP A 77 -11.34 -7.20 15.08
CA ASP A 77 -10.34 -8.07 15.69
C ASP A 77 -9.30 -8.59 14.69
N TRP A 78 -9.46 -8.25 13.40
CA TRP A 78 -8.60 -8.75 12.32
C TRP A 78 -7.51 -7.76 11.93
N ARG A 79 -6.32 -8.32 11.66
CA ARG A 79 -5.19 -7.60 11.10
C ARG A 79 -5.33 -7.57 9.59
N MET A 80 -5.95 -6.51 9.06
CA MET A 80 -5.95 -6.25 7.63
C MET A 80 -4.70 -5.41 7.28
N GLY A 81 -4.06 -5.66 6.14
CA GLY A 81 -2.89 -4.90 5.71
C GLY A 81 -1.58 -5.59 6.03
N THR A 82 -0.57 -4.82 6.42
CA THR A 82 0.84 -5.19 6.24
C THR A 82 1.27 -6.51 6.89
N THR A 83 1.84 -7.40 6.08
CA THR A 83 2.43 -8.68 6.48
C THR A 83 3.95 -8.64 6.37
N PHE A 84 4.62 -8.93 7.48
CA PHE A 84 6.06 -9.18 7.53
C PHE A 84 6.31 -10.69 7.44
N THR A 85 7.26 -11.10 6.61
CA THR A 85 7.53 -12.53 6.36
C THR A 85 8.43 -13.19 7.41
N GLY A 86 8.88 -12.42 8.40
CA GLY A 86 9.83 -12.88 9.43
C GLY A 86 11.29 -12.85 8.99
N LEU A 87 11.60 -12.37 7.77
CA LEU A 87 12.99 -12.11 7.35
C LEU A 87 13.66 -11.09 8.29
N LYS A 88 14.91 -11.36 8.65
CA LYS A 88 15.72 -10.54 9.56
C LYS A 88 16.99 -10.04 8.84
N PRO A 89 16.88 -9.13 7.85
CA PRO A 89 18.06 -8.53 7.23
C PRO A 89 18.88 -7.74 8.25
N ASP A 90 20.19 -7.72 8.02
CA ASP A 90 21.10 -6.81 8.70
C ASP A 90 21.07 -5.44 8.00
N TRP A 91 20.18 -4.56 8.46
CA TRP A 91 20.01 -3.22 7.89
C TRP A 91 21.25 -2.33 8.04
N THR A 92 22.14 -2.62 8.98
CA THR A 92 23.39 -1.86 9.17
C THR A 92 24.35 -2.03 7.99
N LYS A 93 24.23 -3.14 7.24
CA LYS A 93 25.01 -3.42 6.02
C LYS A 93 24.46 -2.76 4.76
N GLN A 94 23.45 -1.90 4.91
CA GLN A 94 22.81 -1.20 3.82
C GLN A 94 22.36 -2.15 2.71
N PRO A 95 21.48 -3.13 3.03
CA PRO A 95 21.15 -4.19 2.09
C PRO A 95 20.55 -3.59 0.82
N ARG A 96 20.86 -4.24 -0.30
CA ARG A 96 20.15 -3.98 -1.54
C ARG A 96 18.70 -4.42 -1.38
N VAL A 97 17.75 -3.61 -1.84
CA VAL A 97 16.31 -3.89 -1.79
C VAL A 97 15.69 -3.64 -3.16
N LYS A 98 14.62 -4.38 -3.46
CA LYS A 98 13.70 -4.08 -4.56
C LYS A 98 12.36 -3.63 -3.96
N ILE A 99 11.80 -2.55 -4.48
CA ILE A 99 10.55 -1.96 -4.01
C ILE A 99 9.56 -1.86 -5.16
N VAL A 100 8.31 -2.17 -4.88
CA VAL A 100 7.15 -1.75 -5.68
C VAL A 100 6.27 -0.92 -4.76
N GLY A 101 5.76 0.21 -5.25
CA GLY A 101 4.90 1.09 -4.46
C GLY A 101 4.30 2.23 -5.25
N VAL A 102 3.85 3.26 -4.53
CA VAL A 102 3.28 4.47 -5.11
C VAL A 102 3.96 5.71 -4.55
N THR A 103 4.07 6.78 -5.34
CA THR A 103 4.61 8.06 -4.85
C THR A 103 3.71 8.68 -3.77
N GLY A 104 4.33 9.43 -2.88
CA GLY A 104 3.66 10.11 -1.76
C GLY A 104 3.47 9.24 -0.52
N VAL A 105 2.78 9.83 0.46
CA VAL A 105 2.47 9.23 1.76
C VAL A 105 1.03 8.71 1.72
N ASP A 106 0.86 7.39 1.61
CA ASP A 106 -0.44 6.72 1.56
C ASP A 106 -0.98 6.43 2.98
N ARG A 107 -1.24 7.51 3.73
CA ARG A 107 -1.70 7.51 5.12
C ARG A 107 -2.53 8.76 5.44
N LEU A 108 -3.42 8.66 6.43
CA LEU A 108 -4.20 9.78 6.96
C LEU A 108 -4.04 9.82 8.50
N PRO A 109 -3.44 10.89 9.08
CA PRO A 109 -2.76 12.00 8.40
C PRO A 109 -1.53 11.54 7.61
N ALA A 110 -1.06 12.39 6.69
CA ALA A 110 0.13 12.14 5.86
C ALA A 110 1.44 12.33 6.66
N GLU A 111 1.54 11.64 7.78
CA GLU A 111 2.65 11.70 8.73
C GLU A 111 3.23 10.30 8.92
N PHE A 112 4.49 10.26 9.35
CA PHE A 112 5.16 9.02 9.73
C PHE A 112 5.78 9.19 11.10
N TYR A 113 4.95 9.13 12.14
CA TYR A 113 5.38 9.37 13.52
C TYR A 113 6.03 10.76 13.64
N LYS A 114 7.09 10.88 14.43
CA LYS A 114 7.85 12.13 14.58
C LYS A 114 8.89 12.33 13.45
N LEU A 115 8.85 11.51 12.40
CA LEU A 115 9.78 11.64 11.28
C LEU A 115 9.39 12.85 10.43
N LYS A 116 10.33 13.77 10.24
CA LYS A 116 10.18 14.86 9.29
C LYS A 116 10.26 14.29 7.87
N LEU A 117 9.24 14.56 7.06
CA LEU A 117 9.14 14.08 5.68
C LEU A 117 9.43 15.23 4.72
N ASP A 118 10.71 15.60 4.60
CA ASP A 118 11.18 16.71 3.77
C ASP A 118 11.98 16.25 2.53
N GLU A 119 12.12 14.95 2.31
CA GLU A 119 12.74 14.45 1.09
C GLU A 119 11.92 14.81 -0.16
N PRO A 120 12.57 15.20 -1.26
CA PRO A 120 11.86 15.57 -2.49
C PRO A 120 11.19 14.38 -3.18
N ASN A 121 11.64 13.15 -2.90
CA ASN A 121 11.03 11.94 -3.41
C ASN A 121 10.61 11.06 -2.21
N ILE A 122 9.30 10.89 -2.04
CA ILE A 122 8.71 10.05 -1.00
C ILE A 122 7.82 9.03 -1.70
N ALA A 123 7.82 7.79 -1.21
CA ALA A 123 6.92 6.75 -1.69
C ALA A 123 6.48 5.81 -0.56
N THR A 124 5.28 5.26 -0.71
CA THR A 124 4.76 4.21 0.15
C THR A 124 4.95 2.85 -0.51
N ALA A 125 5.71 1.98 0.14
CA ALA A 125 6.00 0.64 -0.33
C ALA A 125 4.77 -0.26 -0.21
N HIS A 126 4.48 -0.97 -1.29
CA HIS A 126 3.54 -2.07 -1.32
C HIS A 126 4.23 -3.41 -1.17
N LEU A 127 5.42 -3.56 -1.73
CA LEU A 127 6.20 -4.78 -1.67
C LEU A 127 7.67 -4.39 -1.48
N VAL A 128 8.33 -5.05 -0.54
CA VAL A 128 9.77 -4.93 -0.30
C VAL A 128 10.38 -6.31 -0.40
N TRP A 129 11.36 -6.47 -1.30
CA TRP A 129 12.17 -7.69 -1.39
C TRP A 129 13.63 -7.42 -1.06
N LEU A 130 14.26 -8.42 -0.48
CA LEU A 130 15.69 -8.48 -0.21
C LEU A 130 16.31 -9.61 -1.05
N PRO A 131 17.58 -9.50 -1.46
CA PRO A 131 18.28 -10.64 -2.02
C PRO A 131 18.37 -11.75 -0.97
N SER A 132 18.20 -13.00 -1.38
CA SER A 132 18.62 -14.15 -0.60
C SER A 132 20.10 -13.98 -0.24
N PRO A 133 20.52 -14.37 0.97
CA PRO A 133 21.95 -14.52 1.26
C PRO A 133 22.58 -15.38 0.15
N PRO A 134 23.76 -15.02 -0.38
CA PRO A 134 24.44 -15.90 -1.30
C PRO A 134 24.62 -17.26 -0.62
N GLY A 135 24.04 -18.30 -1.22
CA GLY A 135 24.27 -19.66 -0.76
C GLY A 135 25.77 -19.94 -0.78
N ARG A 136 26.29 -20.60 0.26
CA ARG A 136 27.67 -21.12 0.24
C ARG A 136 27.81 -22.03 -0.99
N GLY A 137 28.41 -21.53 -2.08
CA GLY A 137 28.65 -22.32 -3.28
C GLY A 137 28.27 -21.67 -4.62
N ALA A 138 27.63 -20.50 -4.65
CA ALA A 138 27.35 -19.83 -5.92
C ALA A 138 28.56 -18.98 -6.38
N GLY A 139 29.70 -19.64 -6.55
CA GLY A 139 30.91 -19.10 -7.17
C GLY A 139 31.08 -19.71 -8.55
N GLY A 140 30.72 -18.95 -9.57
CA GLY A 140 31.04 -19.23 -10.96
C GLY A 140 31.20 -17.88 -11.65
N GLU A 141 32.43 -17.52 -11.98
CA GLU A 141 32.72 -16.31 -12.75
C GLU A 141 32.09 -16.44 -14.14
N GLY A 142 31.24 -15.48 -14.52
CA GLY A 142 30.85 -15.28 -15.92
C GLY A 142 29.36 -15.11 -16.22
N GLU A 143 28.45 -15.59 -15.36
CA GLU A 143 27.01 -15.36 -15.55
C GLU A 143 26.51 -14.24 -14.62
N ARG A 144 25.70 -13.31 -15.15
CA ARG A 144 24.93 -12.36 -14.32
C ARG A 144 24.09 -13.18 -13.35
N GLN A 145 24.59 -13.34 -12.12
CA GLN A 145 23.96 -14.16 -11.11
C GLN A 145 22.54 -13.64 -10.90
N LYS A 146 21.56 -14.48 -11.26
CA LYS A 146 20.14 -14.15 -11.09
C LYS A 146 19.90 -13.95 -9.59
N VAL A 147 19.62 -12.72 -9.19
CA VAL A 147 19.32 -12.41 -7.80
C VAL A 147 18.01 -13.09 -7.43
N ASP A 148 18.07 -14.02 -6.49
CA ASP A 148 16.90 -14.60 -5.85
C ASP A 148 16.36 -13.59 -4.83
N TRP A 149 15.14 -13.10 -5.04
CA TRP A 149 14.51 -12.07 -4.23
C TRP A 149 13.52 -12.71 -3.25
N LYS A 150 13.68 -12.46 -1.96
CA LYS A 150 12.77 -12.88 -0.90
C LYS A 150 11.95 -11.70 -0.39
N LEU A 151 10.65 -11.90 -0.28
CA LEU A 151 9.71 -10.89 0.21
C LEU A 151 10.00 -10.63 1.69
N TYR A 152 10.27 -9.39 2.06
CA TYR A 152 10.44 -8.91 3.44
C TYR A 152 9.11 -8.44 4.03
N ASN A 153 8.41 -7.63 3.23
CA ASN A 153 7.22 -6.94 3.63
C ASN A 153 6.28 -6.79 2.45
N LEU A 154 4.99 -6.88 2.72
CA LEU A 154 3.95 -6.62 1.75
C LEU A 154 2.76 -5.91 2.41
N ASN A 155 2.16 -4.95 1.71
CA ASN A 155 0.97 -4.23 2.14
C ASN A 155 -0.27 -4.87 1.52
N ASN A 156 -1.00 -5.67 2.28
CA ASN A 156 -2.23 -6.32 1.81
C ASN A 156 -3.44 -5.38 1.75
N TRP A 157 -3.34 -4.12 2.16
CA TRP A 157 -4.48 -3.21 2.15
C TRP A 157 -4.58 -2.47 0.81
N PHE A 158 -5.68 -2.70 0.12
CA PHE A 158 -5.95 -2.15 -1.20
C PHE A 158 -7.07 -1.11 -1.17
N HIS A 159 -6.86 -0.07 -1.97
CA HIS A 159 -7.85 0.91 -2.37
C HIS A 159 -7.43 1.49 -3.73
N LYS A 160 -8.24 2.36 -4.32
CA LYS A 160 -7.89 3.04 -5.57
C LYS A 160 -6.81 4.11 -5.32
N TRP A 161 -5.68 4.03 -6.03
CA TRP A 161 -4.62 5.04 -5.98
C TRP A 161 -4.68 5.97 -7.19
N SER A 162 -4.57 5.42 -8.40
CA SER A 162 -4.69 6.15 -9.66
C SER A 162 -4.80 5.20 -10.85
N ASP A 163 -5.40 5.66 -11.95
CA ASP A 163 -5.55 4.85 -13.16
C ASP A 163 -4.19 4.36 -13.74
N GLN A 164 -3.08 5.02 -13.38
CA GLN A 164 -1.71 4.63 -13.76
C GLN A 164 -1.07 3.67 -12.74
N ALA A 165 -1.27 3.91 -11.44
CA ALA A 165 -0.65 3.09 -10.39
C ALA A 165 -1.35 1.73 -10.24
N ASP A 166 -2.68 1.71 -10.32
CA ASP A 166 -3.47 0.53 -10.01
C ASP A 166 -3.07 -0.68 -10.88
N PRO A 167 -2.96 -0.60 -12.23
CA PRO A 167 -2.58 -1.76 -13.04
C PRO A 167 -1.20 -2.34 -12.69
N VAL A 168 -0.23 -1.47 -12.37
CA VAL A 168 1.13 -1.90 -11.99
C VAL A 168 1.11 -2.63 -10.66
N ILE A 169 0.49 -2.03 -9.63
CA ILE A 169 0.41 -2.67 -8.30
C ILE A 169 -0.31 -4.02 -8.39
N TYR A 170 -1.46 -4.09 -9.05
CA TYR A 170 -2.23 -5.33 -9.17
C TYR A 170 -1.44 -6.44 -9.88
N SER A 171 -0.63 -6.10 -10.88
CA SER A 171 0.20 -7.08 -11.60
C SER A 171 1.18 -7.84 -10.69
N HIS A 172 1.65 -7.21 -9.61
CA HIS A 172 2.58 -7.85 -8.68
C HIS A 172 1.91 -8.77 -7.67
N TYR A 173 0.59 -8.75 -7.56
CA TYR A 173 -0.21 -9.60 -6.67
C TYR A 173 -0.97 -10.70 -7.45
N ALA A 174 -1.29 -10.44 -8.72
CA ALA A 174 -2.08 -11.32 -9.55
C ALA A 174 -1.57 -12.77 -9.56
N ASP A 175 -2.50 -13.70 -9.33
CA ASP A 175 -2.32 -15.16 -9.38
C ASP A 175 -1.25 -15.71 -8.42
N LYS A 176 -0.81 -14.94 -7.44
CA LYS A 176 0.12 -15.38 -6.41
C LYS A 176 -0.61 -15.99 -5.21
N PRO A 177 -0.04 -17.03 -4.59
CA PRO A 177 -0.58 -17.58 -3.35
C PRO A 177 -0.33 -16.63 -2.18
N ALA A 178 -0.79 -16.99 -0.98
CA ALA A 178 -0.42 -16.30 0.25
C ALA A 178 1.11 -16.06 0.34
N PRO A 179 1.57 -14.90 0.87
CA PRO A 179 0.77 -13.89 1.55
C PRO A 179 0.25 -12.77 0.60
N TYR A 180 0.07 -13.01 -0.70
CA TYR A 180 -0.40 -12.00 -1.66
C TYR A 180 -1.92 -11.84 -1.73
N ASP A 181 -2.63 -12.30 -0.70
CA ASP A 181 -4.03 -11.96 -0.52
C ASP A 181 -4.21 -10.44 -0.28
N ILE A 182 -5.42 -9.93 -0.46
CA ILE A 182 -5.69 -8.50 -0.34
C ILE A 182 -6.94 -8.26 0.48
N PHE A 183 -6.94 -7.15 1.20
CA PHE A 183 -8.06 -6.64 1.98
C PHE A 183 -8.44 -5.26 1.50
N GLY A 184 -9.70 -4.88 1.66
CA GLY A 184 -10.11 -3.50 1.42
C GLY A 184 -11.59 -3.29 1.59
N PHE A 185 -12.03 -2.06 1.34
CA PHE A 185 -13.46 -1.75 1.25
C PHE A 185 -14.02 -2.20 -0.08
N ILE A 186 -15.23 -2.78 -0.08
CA ILE A 186 -15.90 -3.27 -1.29
C ILE A 186 -16.02 -2.16 -2.35
N ASN A 187 -16.41 -0.96 -1.93
CA ASN A 187 -16.60 0.18 -2.84
C ASN A 187 -15.33 1.02 -3.05
N GLY A 188 -14.17 0.55 -2.56
CA GLY A 188 -12.93 1.31 -2.55
C GLY A 188 -11.88 0.82 -3.55
N GLN A 189 -12.18 -0.21 -4.35
CA GLN A 189 -11.19 -0.87 -5.22
C GLN A 189 -11.23 -0.37 -6.66
N ALA A 190 -10.08 -0.51 -7.34
CA ALA A 190 -9.93 -0.19 -8.75
C ALA A 190 -10.37 -1.35 -9.65
N ALA A 191 -9.94 -2.59 -9.33
CA ALA A 191 -10.34 -3.75 -10.10
C ALA A 191 -11.80 -4.15 -9.81
N PRO A 192 -12.53 -4.63 -10.83
CA PRO A 192 -13.83 -5.23 -10.61
C PRO A 192 -13.72 -6.53 -9.80
N PHE A 193 -14.77 -6.87 -9.06
CA PHE A 193 -14.93 -8.22 -8.51
C PHE A 193 -15.35 -9.20 -9.62
N SER A 194 -14.90 -10.45 -9.52
CA SER A 194 -15.33 -11.53 -10.42
C SER A 194 -16.85 -11.72 -10.35
N LYS A 195 -17.48 -12.28 -11.39
CA LYS A 195 -18.95 -12.48 -11.42
C LYS A 195 -19.46 -13.25 -10.19
N LYS A 196 -18.76 -14.30 -9.77
CA LYS A 196 -19.07 -15.07 -8.56
C LYS A 196 -18.99 -14.20 -7.30
N SER A 197 -17.96 -13.37 -7.22
CA SER A 197 -17.75 -12.45 -6.10
C SER A 197 -18.80 -11.35 -6.02
N GLN A 198 -19.24 -10.81 -7.16
CA GLN A 198 -20.35 -9.85 -7.22
C GLN A 198 -21.65 -10.44 -6.65
N MET A 199 -22.00 -11.67 -7.05
CA MET A 199 -23.17 -12.36 -6.49
C MET A 199 -23.06 -12.57 -4.96
N LEU A 200 -21.86 -12.85 -4.45
CA LEU A 200 -21.63 -12.97 -3.01
C LEU A 200 -21.83 -11.63 -2.29
N ILE A 201 -21.33 -10.52 -2.84
CA ILE A 201 -21.55 -9.17 -2.29
C ILE A 201 -23.04 -8.83 -2.28
N GLU A 202 -23.75 -9.13 -3.36
CA GLU A 202 -25.19 -8.88 -3.46
C GLU A 202 -25.99 -9.66 -2.44
N LYS A 203 -25.64 -10.93 -2.19
CA LYS A 203 -26.29 -11.76 -1.18
C LYS A 203 -26.02 -11.28 0.26
N ASN A 204 -24.89 -10.60 0.50
CA ASN A 204 -24.42 -10.22 1.83
C ASN A 204 -24.38 -8.69 2.02
N LYS A 205 -25.53 -8.02 1.92
CA LYS A 205 -25.65 -6.55 1.98
C LYS A 205 -25.11 -5.87 3.25
N GLY A 206 -24.90 -6.63 4.33
CA GLY A 206 -24.26 -6.15 5.57
C GLY A 206 -22.73 -6.03 5.47
N ALA A 207 -22.10 -6.71 4.51
CA ALA A 207 -20.66 -6.63 4.31
C ALA A 207 -20.23 -5.23 3.86
N ARG A 208 -19.02 -4.83 4.28
CA ARG A 208 -18.40 -3.55 3.95
C ARG A 208 -16.97 -3.71 3.45
N MET A 209 -16.32 -4.79 3.86
CA MET A 209 -14.93 -5.10 3.58
C MET A 209 -14.82 -6.49 2.98
N PHE A 210 -13.72 -6.74 2.31
CA PHE A 210 -13.40 -8.04 1.76
C PHE A 210 -11.99 -8.49 2.13
N HIS A 211 -11.79 -9.79 2.01
CA HIS A 211 -10.49 -10.45 1.87
C HIS A 211 -10.56 -11.26 0.58
N GLY A 212 -9.59 -11.12 -0.32
CA GLY A 212 -9.63 -11.76 -1.63
C GLY A 212 -8.24 -11.98 -2.23
N VAL A 213 -8.22 -12.47 -3.46
CA VAL A 213 -7.02 -12.61 -4.28
C VAL A 213 -7.23 -11.90 -5.60
N ILE A 214 -6.13 -11.40 -6.19
CA ILE A 214 -6.15 -10.80 -7.51
C ILE A 214 -5.96 -11.91 -8.55
N ARG A 215 -6.83 -11.94 -9.57
CA ARG A 215 -6.76 -12.87 -10.70
C ARG A 215 -6.51 -12.13 -11.99
N THR A 216 -5.68 -12.69 -12.87
CA THR A 216 -5.57 -12.19 -14.25
C THR A 216 -6.89 -12.43 -14.98
N ALA A 217 -7.45 -11.36 -15.54
CA ALA A 217 -8.70 -11.38 -16.30
C ALA A 217 -8.56 -10.54 -17.56
N LYS A 218 -7.83 -11.07 -18.56
CA LYS A 218 -7.49 -10.34 -19.81
C LYS A 218 -8.70 -9.84 -20.60
N ALA A 219 -9.88 -10.43 -20.41
CA ALA A 219 -11.12 -10.00 -21.04
C ALA A 219 -11.73 -8.74 -20.38
N GLN A 220 -11.34 -8.42 -19.14
CA GLN A 220 -11.76 -7.20 -18.45
C GLN A 220 -10.89 -6.03 -18.90
N LYS A 221 -11.47 -4.82 -19.02
CA LYS A 221 -10.73 -3.60 -19.39
C LYS A 221 -9.56 -3.31 -18.45
N PHE A 222 -9.73 -3.60 -17.16
CA PHE A 222 -8.68 -3.41 -16.15
C PHE A 222 -7.58 -4.48 -16.22
N GLY A 223 -7.80 -5.61 -16.91
CA GLY A 223 -6.87 -6.73 -17.03
C GLY A 223 -6.83 -7.67 -15.81
N TYR A 224 -7.43 -7.27 -14.69
CA TYR A 224 -7.51 -8.03 -13.45
C TYR A 224 -8.92 -8.01 -12.86
N GLU A 225 -9.22 -9.01 -12.04
CA GLU A 225 -10.42 -9.04 -11.20
C GLU A 225 -10.08 -9.51 -9.79
N ILE A 226 -10.98 -9.25 -8.83
CA ILE A 226 -10.85 -9.69 -7.45
C ILE A 226 -11.77 -10.91 -7.23
N GLU A 227 -11.18 -12.00 -6.76
CA GLU A 227 -11.90 -13.18 -6.28
C GLU A 227 -11.99 -13.14 -4.75
N LEU A 228 -13.19 -13.23 -4.20
CA LEU A 228 -13.44 -13.16 -2.76
C LEU A 228 -13.10 -14.47 -2.05
N LEU A 229 -12.34 -14.34 -0.96
CA LEU A 229 -12.16 -15.37 0.05
C LEU A 229 -13.11 -15.14 1.23
N HIS A 230 -13.28 -13.87 1.64
CA HIS A 230 -14.17 -13.49 2.73
C HIS A 230 -14.92 -12.19 2.48
N LEU A 231 -16.08 -12.07 3.13
CA LEU A 231 -16.81 -10.82 3.29
C LEU A 231 -16.96 -10.50 4.77
N VAL A 232 -16.65 -9.26 5.15
CA VAL A 232 -16.59 -8.82 6.54
C VAL A 232 -17.41 -7.54 6.72
N GLY A 233 -18.08 -7.40 7.85
CA GLY A 233 -18.83 -6.20 8.21
C GLY A 233 -19.36 -6.26 9.64
N PRO A 234 -20.09 -5.24 10.10
CA PRO A 234 -20.64 -5.22 11.44
C PRO A 234 -21.92 -6.03 11.53
N ASP A 235 -22.14 -6.69 12.68
CA ASP A 235 -23.46 -7.17 13.07
C ASP A 235 -24.36 -6.03 13.58
N LYS A 236 -25.56 -6.35 14.08
CA LYS A 236 -26.49 -5.33 14.63
C LYS A 236 -25.94 -4.61 15.87
N GLY A 237 -24.99 -5.21 16.59
CA GLY A 237 -24.33 -4.64 17.75
C GLY A 237 -23.04 -3.87 17.41
N GLY A 238 -22.65 -3.82 16.14
CA GLY A 238 -21.40 -3.19 15.69
C GLY A 238 -20.17 -4.08 15.79
N ASN A 239 -20.31 -5.35 16.18
CA ASN A 239 -19.19 -6.29 16.24
C ASN A 239 -18.83 -6.79 14.85
N GLY A 240 -17.54 -6.99 14.60
CA GLY A 240 -17.07 -7.54 13.33
C GLY A 240 -17.50 -9.00 13.17
N VAL A 241 -18.15 -9.30 12.06
CA VAL A 241 -18.52 -10.67 11.68
C VAL A 241 -18.11 -10.98 10.24
N VAL A 242 -17.87 -12.28 9.99
CA VAL A 242 -17.60 -12.82 8.66
C VAL A 242 -18.93 -13.28 8.07
N PHE A 243 -19.39 -12.62 7.02
CA PHE A 243 -20.61 -12.96 6.28
C PHE A 243 -20.40 -14.12 5.30
N PHE A 244 -19.15 -14.32 4.86
CA PHE A 244 -18.75 -15.38 3.94
C PHE A 244 -17.29 -15.76 4.16
N GLY A 245 -16.96 -17.04 4.06
CA GLY A 245 -15.61 -17.60 4.27
C GLY A 245 -15.38 -18.15 5.69
N ASP A 246 -14.21 -18.74 5.94
CA ASP A 246 -13.84 -19.28 7.25
C ASP A 246 -13.11 -18.23 8.10
N PRO A 247 -13.71 -17.70 9.18
CA PRO A 247 -13.10 -16.68 10.01
C PRO A 247 -11.75 -17.08 10.62
N LYS A 248 -11.46 -18.38 10.77
CA LYS A 248 -10.19 -18.88 11.33
C LYS A 248 -8.99 -18.64 10.41
N THR A 249 -9.23 -18.32 9.14
CA THR A 249 -8.17 -18.11 8.16
C THR A 249 -7.78 -16.64 8.01
N ILE A 250 -8.46 -15.73 8.71
CA ILE A 250 -8.13 -14.30 8.71
C ILE A 250 -7.17 -14.02 9.89
N PRO A 251 -5.99 -13.41 9.65
CA PRO A 251 -5.07 -13.04 10.71
C PRO A 251 -5.73 -12.13 11.76
N LEU A 252 -5.56 -12.44 13.03
CA LEU A 252 -6.02 -11.61 14.14
C LEU A 252 -5.03 -10.47 14.42
N LEU A 253 -5.54 -9.39 15.01
CA LEU A 253 -4.70 -8.34 15.58
C LEU A 253 -3.86 -8.88 16.72
N ASP A 254 -2.62 -8.41 16.77
CA ASP A 254 -1.74 -8.67 17.89
C ASP A 254 -2.13 -7.74 19.06
N ARG A 255 -2.66 -8.34 20.13
CA ARG A 255 -3.17 -7.65 21.32
C ARG A 255 -2.22 -7.82 22.50
N LYS A 256 -2.26 -6.89 23.47
CA LYS A 256 -1.63 -7.11 24.78
C LYS A 256 -2.30 -8.32 25.44
N LYS A 257 -1.47 -9.24 25.92
CA LYS A 257 -1.89 -10.31 26.82
C LYS A 257 -2.10 -9.76 28.23
#